data_AF-A0A5J4F955-F1
#
_entry.id   AF-A0A5J4F955-F1
#
_cell.length_a   1.000
_cell.length_b   1.000
_cell.length_c   1.000
_cell.angle_alpha   90.00
_cell.angle_beta   90.00
_cell.angle_gamma   90.00
#
_symmetry.space_group_name_H-M   'P 1'
#
loop_
_entity.id
_entity.type
_entity.pdbx_description
1 polymer ?
#
loop_
_entity_poly.entity_id
_entity_poly.type
_entity_poly.pdbx_seq_one_letter_code
_entity_poly.pdbx_strand_id
1 'polypeptide(L)'
;MATRWKRPYRSKQADAPWYLLTNLDSLEKTLKLYESRFGIEAMFKDCKTGGYNIEKTKVSEPRFLALVLLIAIAYSLNTIRGQQLNTLHHRVYICRLKESNRSAERHSDFWIGTYGNFWVESMDTFSELAFSLICLKPQKNPYFSKGLKAMSLIKQAL
;
A
#
# COMPACT_ATOMS: atom_id res chain seq x y z
N MET A 1 8.36 -30.52 -12.95
CA MET A 1 8.79 -30.34 -11.55
C MET A 1 9.84 -29.23 -11.54
N ALA A 2 9.66 -28.20 -10.70
CA ALA A 2 10.60 -27.08 -10.61
C ALA A 2 11.21 -27.01 -9.20
N THR A 3 12.45 -26.53 -9.08
CA THR A 3 13.13 -26.41 -7.78
C THR A 3 13.49 -24.95 -7.50
N ARG A 4 13.28 -24.50 -6.26
CA ARG A 4 13.63 -23.14 -5.84
C ARG A 4 14.25 -23.14 -4.45
N TRP A 5 15.37 -22.46 -4.30
CA TRP A 5 15.98 -22.27 -2.98
C TRP A 5 15.31 -21.12 -2.23
N LYS A 6 15.00 -21.33 -0.95
CA LYS A 6 14.56 -20.26 -0.06
C LYS A 6 15.70 -19.26 0.10
N ARG A 7 15.39 -17.96 -0.02
CA ARG A 7 16.39 -16.90 0.25
C ARG A 7 16.95 -17.06 1.66
N PRO A 8 18.28 -16.96 1.85
CA PRO A 8 18.87 -17.04 3.18
C PRO A 8 18.33 -15.92 4.05
N TYR A 9 17.95 -16.26 5.28
CA TYR A 9 17.43 -15.31 6.26
C TYR A 9 18.38 -15.27 7.45
N ARG A 10 18.87 -14.08 7.82
CA ARG A 10 19.90 -13.91 8.87
C ARG A 10 21.09 -14.87 8.68
N SER A 11 21.58 -14.97 7.44
CA SER A 11 22.71 -15.84 7.05
C SER A 11 22.48 -17.35 7.22
N LYS A 12 21.23 -17.80 7.47
CA LYS A 12 20.87 -19.22 7.49
C LYS A 12 20.20 -19.62 6.18
N GLN A 13 20.76 -20.63 5.52
CA GLN A 13 20.17 -21.28 4.35
C GLN A 13 19.27 -22.43 4.79
N ALA A 14 18.28 -22.78 3.97
CA ALA A 14 17.45 -23.96 4.22
C ALA A 14 18.21 -25.24 3.84
N ASP A 15 17.97 -26.32 4.58
CA ASP A 15 18.66 -27.62 4.37
C ASP A 15 18.26 -28.30 3.05
N ALA A 16 17.11 -27.93 2.47
CA ALA A 16 16.61 -28.46 1.21
C ALA A 16 15.92 -27.37 0.35
N PRO A 17 15.91 -27.52 -0.98
CA PRO A 17 15.14 -26.64 -1.86
C PRO A 17 13.65 -26.91 -1.75
N TRP A 18 12.84 -25.95 -2.17
CA TRP A 18 11.42 -26.14 -2.40
C TRP A 18 11.20 -26.83 -3.75
N TYR A 19 10.42 -27.91 -3.71
CA TYR A 19 9.91 -28.59 -4.90
C TYR A 19 8.53 -28.02 -5.25
N LEU A 20 8.39 -27.56 -6.49
CA LEU A 20 7.17 -26.97 -7.00
C LEU A 20 6.53 -27.97 -7.96
N LEU A 21 5.33 -28.40 -7.58
CA LEU A 21 4.41 -29.15 -8.44
C LEU A 21 3.52 -28.15 -9.16
N THR A 22 3.39 -28.31 -10.47
CA THR A 22 2.72 -27.33 -11.34
C THR A 22 2.10 -28.04 -12.53
N ASN A 23 0.95 -27.53 -12.98
CA ASN A 23 0.31 -27.91 -14.23
C ASN A 23 0.70 -26.97 -15.39
N LEU A 24 1.64 -26.04 -15.16
CA LEU A 24 2.12 -25.13 -16.19
C LEU A 24 3.13 -25.85 -17.10
N ASP A 25 3.10 -25.45 -18.37
CA ASP A 25 3.91 -25.99 -19.46
C ASP A 25 5.38 -25.52 -19.43
N SER A 26 5.69 -24.45 -18.69
CA SER A 26 6.99 -23.81 -18.69
C SER A 26 7.55 -23.62 -17.27
N LEU A 27 8.78 -24.11 -17.07
CA LEU A 27 9.56 -23.89 -15.85
C LEU A 27 9.68 -22.40 -15.50
N GLU A 28 9.94 -21.56 -16.50
CA GLU A 28 10.10 -20.12 -16.31
C GLU A 28 8.79 -19.48 -15.81
N LYS A 29 7.65 -19.84 -16.41
CA LYS A 29 6.33 -19.37 -15.95
C LYS A 29 6.06 -19.81 -14.51
N THR A 30 6.36 -21.06 -14.17
CA THR A 30 6.19 -21.58 -12.81
C THR A 30 7.02 -20.81 -11.81
N LEU A 31 8.30 -20.55 -12.10
CA LEU A 31 9.18 -19.82 -11.18
C LEU A 31 8.75 -18.36 -11.02
N LYS A 32 8.38 -17.68 -12.10
CA LYS A 32 7.87 -16.30 -12.07
C LYS A 32 6.57 -16.18 -11.27
N LEU A 33 5.60 -17.07 -11.50
CA LEU A 33 4.33 -17.06 -10.75
C LEU A 33 4.54 -17.38 -9.28
N TYR A 34 5.41 -18.34 -8.97
CA TYR A 34 5.74 -18.67 -7.60
C TYR A 34 6.48 -17.53 -6.87
N GLU A 35 7.24 -16.72 -7.61
CA GLU A 35 7.84 -15.48 -7.08
C GLU A 35 6.81 -14.47 -6.60
N SER A 36 5.71 -14.31 -7.35
CA SER A 36 4.63 -13.40 -7.00
C SER A 36 3.81 -13.84 -5.78
N ARG A 37 3.99 -15.07 -5.26
CA ARG A 37 3.22 -15.62 -4.12
C ARG A 37 3.25 -14.70 -2.89
N PHE A 38 4.37 -14.03 -2.64
CA PHE A 38 4.53 -13.17 -1.48
C PHE A 38 3.77 -11.83 -1.60
N GLY A 39 3.21 -11.50 -2.78
CA GLY A 39 2.40 -10.29 -2.98
C GLY A 39 1.16 -10.23 -2.07
N ILE A 40 0.57 -11.39 -1.73
CA ILE A 40 -0.60 -11.45 -0.83
C ILE A 40 -0.27 -11.03 0.61
N GLU A 41 1.00 -11.06 1.01
CA GLU A 41 1.41 -10.66 2.37
C GLU A 41 1.12 -9.18 2.64
N ALA A 42 1.18 -8.34 1.62
CA ALA A 42 0.78 -6.93 1.72
C ALA A 42 -0.71 -6.81 2.10
N MET A 43 -1.58 -7.53 1.38
CA MET A 43 -3.02 -7.58 1.69
C MET A 43 -3.29 -8.10 3.11
N PHE A 44 -2.61 -9.18 3.52
CA PHE A 44 -2.79 -9.69 4.89
C PHE A 44 -2.36 -8.70 5.96
N LYS A 45 -1.29 -7.94 5.72
CA LYS A 45 -0.85 -6.88 6.61
C LYS A 45 -1.89 -5.77 6.71
N ASP A 46 -2.45 -5.36 5.58
CA ASP A 46 -3.44 -4.28 5.48
C ASP A 46 -4.79 -4.67 6.12
N CYS A 47 -5.20 -5.93 6.03
CA CYS A 47 -6.38 -6.44 6.74
C CYS A 47 -6.20 -6.48 8.27
N LYS A 48 -4.96 -6.55 8.76
CA LYS A 48 -4.62 -6.61 10.18
C LYS A 48 -4.24 -5.23 10.70
N THR A 49 -3.18 -5.13 11.50
CA THR A 49 -2.70 -3.89 12.10
C THR A 49 -2.19 -2.86 11.10
N GLY A 50 -2.01 -3.22 9.83
CA GLY A 50 -1.61 -2.30 8.77
C GLY A 50 -2.74 -1.42 8.23
N GLY A 51 -4.00 -1.76 8.52
CA GLY A 51 -5.18 -1.03 8.04
C GLY A 51 -6.43 -1.36 8.86
N TYR A 52 -7.24 -2.30 8.37
CA TYR A 52 -8.60 -2.54 8.87
C TYR A 52 -8.70 -3.17 10.27
N ASN A 53 -7.62 -3.75 10.78
CA ASN A 53 -7.54 -4.30 12.14
C ASN A 53 -8.66 -5.32 12.44
N ILE A 54 -8.97 -6.18 11.45
CA ILE A 54 -10.10 -7.11 11.47
C ILE A 54 -10.10 -8.00 12.71
N GLU A 55 -8.90 -8.37 13.20
CA GLU A 55 -8.66 -9.21 14.38
C GLU A 55 -9.23 -8.62 15.69
N LYS A 56 -9.57 -7.32 15.71
CA LYS A 56 -10.09 -6.62 16.90
C LYS A 56 -11.56 -6.23 16.84
N THR A 57 -12.27 -6.59 15.76
CA THR A 57 -13.63 -6.08 15.49
C THR A 57 -14.70 -6.63 16.45
N LYS A 58 -14.45 -7.78 17.13
CA LYS A 58 -15.34 -8.41 18.14
C LYS A 58 -16.82 -8.48 17.74
N VAL A 59 -17.11 -8.62 16.43
CA VAL A 59 -18.47 -8.71 15.89
C VAL A 59 -18.96 -10.16 15.83
N SER A 60 -20.28 -10.36 15.77
CA SER A 60 -20.87 -11.69 15.54
C SER A 60 -20.55 -12.23 14.14
N GLU A 61 -20.64 -13.54 13.95
CA GLU A 61 -20.29 -14.20 12.69
C GLU A 61 -21.04 -13.64 11.45
N PRO A 62 -22.37 -13.42 11.47
CA PRO A 62 -23.05 -12.82 10.31
C PRO A 62 -22.56 -11.40 10.00
N ARG A 63 -22.26 -10.61 11.04
CA ARG A 63 -21.72 -9.25 10.89
C ARG A 63 -20.28 -9.29 10.40
N PHE A 64 -19.51 -10.29 10.81
CA PHE A 64 -18.15 -10.52 10.34
C PHE A 64 -18.11 -10.78 8.85
N LEU A 65 -18.99 -11.65 8.33
CA LEU A 65 -19.11 -11.92 6.89
C LEU A 65 -19.49 -10.65 6.11
N ALA A 66 -20.46 -9.88 6.60
CA ALA A 66 -20.81 -8.60 6.00
C ALA A 66 -19.63 -7.61 6.01
N LEU A 67 -18.89 -7.54 7.11
CA LEU A 67 -17.70 -6.70 7.22
C LEU A 67 -16.59 -7.12 6.25
N VAL A 68 -16.34 -8.42 6.09
CA VAL A 68 -15.35 -8.94 5.12
C VAL A 68 -15.73 -8.55 3.70
N LEU A 69 -17.02 -8.64 3.34
CA LEU A 69 -17.50 -8.19 2.03
C LEU A 69 -17.26 -6.69 1.82
N LEU A 70 -17.59 -5.85 2.81
CA LEU A 70 -17.35 -4.42 2.74
C LEU A 70 -15.86 -4.10 2.60
N ILE A 71 -15.01 -4.80 3.35
CA ILE A 71 -13.56 -4.67 3.26
C ILE A 71 -13.07 -5.09 1.88
N ALA A 72 -13.56 -6.18 1.30
CA ALA A 72 -13.16 -6.62 -0.03
C ALA A 72 -13.46 -5.55 -1.09
N ILE A 73 -14.64 -4.92 -1.04
CA ILE A 73 -15.03 -3.83 -1.93
C ILE A 73 -14.13 -2.61 -1.70
N ALA A 74 -14.03 -2.15 -0.45
CA ALA A 74 -13.24 -0.97 -0.10
C ALA A 74 -11.75 -1.14 -0.42
N TYR A 75 -11.18 -2.32 -0.16
CA TYR A 75 -9.80 -2.66 -0.46
C TYR A 75 -9.55 -2.65 -1.97
N SER A 76 -10.45 -3.24 -2.75
CA SER A 76 -10.36 -3.24 -4.22
C SER A 76 -10.37 -1.82 -4.79
N LEU A 77 -11.32 -0.99 -4.35
CA LEU A 77 -11.42 0.40 -4.79
C LEU A 77 -10.18 1.22 -4.41
N ASN A 78 -9.70 1.09 -3.18
CA ASN A 78 -8.48 1.79 -2.74
C ASN A 78 -7.22 1.29 -3.44
N THR A 79 -7.15 -0.01 -3.76
CA THR A 79 -6.02 -0.57 -4.54
C THR A 79 -5.98 0.02 -5.94
N ILE A 80 -7.12 0.08 -6.64
CA ILE A 80 -7.20 0.69 -7.98
C ILE A 80 -6.77 2.17 -7.92
N ARG A 81 -7.27 2.92 -6.93
CA ARG A 81 -6.85 4.32 -6.73
C ARG A 81 -5.36 4.42 -6.43
N GLY A 82 -4.82 3.57 -5.58
CA GLY A 82 -3.39 3.51 -5.28
C GLY A 82 -2.53 3.31 -6.52
N GLN A 83 -2.95 2.41 -7.42
CA GLN A 83 -2.29 2.17 -8.70
C GLN A 83 -2.32 3.41 -9.60
N GLN A 84 -3.46 4.11 -9.68
CA GLN A 84 -3.57 5.36 -10.41
C GLN A 84 -2.64 6.43 -9.84
N LEU A 85 -2.64 6.62 -8.52
CA LEU A 85 -1.76 7.58 -7.83
C LEU A 85 -0.28 7.22 -7.99
N ASN A 86 0.05 5.93 -8.10
CA ASN A 86 1.41 5.47 -8.34
C ASN A 86 1.97 5.89 -9.70
N THR A 87 1.11 6.18 -10.69
CA THR A 87 1.53 6.74 -11.98
C THR A 87 1.91 8.22 -11.91
N LEU A 88 1.52 8.92 -10.84
CA LEU A 88 1.77 10.35 -10.68
C LEU A 88 3.19 10.61 -10.16
N HIS A 89 3.89 11.56 -10.78
CA HIS A 89 5.20 12.01 -10.33
C HIS A 89 5.19 12.59 -8.90
N HIS A 90 4.03 13.06 -8.43
CA HIS A 90 3.87 13.70 -7.12
C HIS A 90 3.54 12.71 -5.98
N ARG A 91 3.60 11.39 -6.21
CA ARG A 91 3.32 10.38 -5.17
C ARG A 91 4.22 10.49 -3.93
N VAL A 92 5.37 11.18 -4.04
CA VAL A 92 6.29 11.48 -2.93
C VAL A 92 5.63 12.28 -1.79
N TYR A 93 4.56 13.02 -2.07
CA TYR A 93 3.80 13.75 -1.06
C TYR A 93 2.81 12.88 -0.29
N ILE A 94 2.41 11.73 -0.85
CA ILE A 94 1.56 10.74 -0.19
C ILE A 94 2.41 9.78 0.63
N CYS A 95 3.48 9.26 0.04
CA CYS A 95 4.33 8.27 0.68
C CYS A 95 5.80 8.42 0.26
N ARG A 96 6.70 7.90 1.08
CA ARG A 96 8.12 7.85 0.75
C ARG A 96 8.36 6.76 -0.31
N LEU A 97 8.98 7.15 -1.44
CA LEU A 97 9.27 6.26 -2.58
C LEU A 97 10.19 5.08 -2.23
N LYS A 98 11.24 5.32 -1.44
CA LYS A 98 12.21 4.30 -1.04
C LYS A 98 12.79 4.63 0.32
N GLU A 99 12.94 3.61 1.15
CA GLU A 99 13.65 3.70 2.43
C GLU A 99 15.05 3.08 2.31
N SER A 100 16.03 3.66 2.99
CA SER A 100 17.37 3.07 3.11
C SER A 100 17.26 1.66 3.70
N ASN A 101 18.02 0.72 3.14
CA ASN A 101 18.08 -0.70 3.57
C ASN A 101 16.85 -1.56 3.25
N ARG A 102 15.88 -1.08 2.47
CA ARG A 102 14.77 -1.92 1.96
C ARG A 102 14.92 -2.23 0.47
N SER A 103 14.69 -3.50 0.13
CA SER A 103 14.66 -3.99 -1.25
C SER A 103 13.30 -3.86 -1.93
N ALA A 104 12.23 -3.66 -1.15
CA ALA A 104 10.85 -3.54 -1.63
C ALA A 104 10.19 -2.27 -1.09
N GLU A 105 9.16 -1.79 -1.79
CA GLU A 105 8.35 -0.66 -1.34
C GLU A 105 7.64 -0.99 -0.02
N ARG A 106 7.51 0.01 0.87
CA ARG A 106 6.94 -0.17 2.21
C ARG A 106 5.41 -0.26 2.19
N HIS A 107 4.80 0.48 1.27
CA HIS A 107 3.37 0.76 1.24
C HIS A 107 2.75 0.02 0.06
N SER A 108 1.62 -0.64 0.30
CA SER A 108 0.80 -1.25 -0.75
C SER A 108 0.05 -0.17 -1.54
N ASP A 109 -0.44 -0.54 -2.73
CA ASP A 109 -1.36 0.29 -3.48
C ASP A 109 -2.58 0.70 -2.63
N PHE A 110 -3.16 -0.25 -1.88
CA PHE A 110 -4.22 0.03 -0.92
C PHE A 110 -3.86 1.18 0.04
N TRP A 111 -2.69 1.10 0.68
CA TRP A 111 -2.24 2.12 1.63
C TRP A 111 -2.10 3.49 0.96
N ILE A 112 -1.53 3.52 -0.24
CA ILE A 112 -1.33 4.75 -1.02
C ILE A 112 -2.69 5.37 -1.40
N GLY A 113 -3.65 4.56 -1.86
CA GLY A 113 -5.00 5.01 -2.19
C GLY A 113 -5.74 5.56 -0.97
N THR A 114 -5.68 4.86 0.16
CA THR A 114 -6.31 5.31 1.41
C THR A 114 -5.69 6.60 1.93
N TYR A 115 -4.35 6.69 1.99
CA TYR A 115 -3.68 7.87 2.52
C TYR A 115 -3.80 9.09 1.59
N GLY A 116 -3.81 8.87 0.27
CA GLY A 116 -4.05 9.91 -0.72
C GLY A 116 -5.42 10.56 -0.52
N ASN A 117 -6.48 9.75 -0.39
CA ASN A 117 -7.84 10.24 -0.08
C ASN A 117 -7.87 10.98 1.26
N PHE A 118 -7.34 10.39 2.33
CA PHE A 118 -7.34 11.03 3.64
C PHE A 118 -6.64 12.38 3.66
N TRP A 119 -5.55 12.55 2.92
CA TRP A 119 -4.87 13.84 2.85
C TRP A 119 -5.76 14.92 2.21
N VAL A 120 -6.41 14.59 1.09
CA VAL A 120 -7.31 15.51 0.38
C VAL A 120 -8.54 15.85 1.25
N GLU A 121 -9.20 14.84 1.80
CA GLU A 121 -10.38 15.02 2.66
C GLU A 121 -10.05 15.82 3.93
N SER A 122 -8.89 15.56 4.54
CA SER A 122 -8.43 16.31 5.72
C SER A 122 -8.17 17.77 5.38
N MET A 123 -7.56 18.06 4.22
CA MET A 123 -7.32 19.45 3.83
C MET A 123 -8.63 20.16 3.50
N ASP A 124 -9.58 19.49 2.84
CA ASP A 124 -10.91 20.07 2.57
C ASP A 124 -11.63 20.40 3.88
N THR A 125 -11.54 19.52 4.89
CA THR A 125 -12.19 19.70 6.20
C THR A 125 -11.50 20.75 7.07
N PHE A 126 -10.16 20.79 7.10
CA PHE A 126 -9.38 21.61 8.02
C PHE A 126 -8.61 22.74 7.33
N SER A 127 -9.06 23.17 6.15
CA SER A 127 -8.37 24.16 5.31
C SER A 127 -8.06 25.45 6.07
N GLU A 128 -9.03 26.01 6.78
CA GLU A 128 -8.87 27.27 7.53
C GLU A 128 -7.75 27.20 8.57
N LEU A 129 -7.72 26.13 9.36
CA LEU A 129 -6.68 25.89 10.36
C LEU A 129 -5.32 25.67 9.68
N ALA A 130 -5.28 24.86 8.62
CA ALA A 130 -4.06 24.58 7.88
C ALA A 130 -3.44 25.85 7.29
N PHE A 131 -4.25 26.73 6.68
CA PHE A 131 -3.77 28.00 6.14
C PHE A 131 -3.32 28.96 7.25
N SER A 132 -4.02 28.99 8.38
CA SER A 132 -3.61 29.78 9.55
C SER A 132 -2.22 29.34 10.05
N LEU A 133 -1.95 28.04 10.12
CA LEU A 133 -0.65 27.49 10.50
C LEU A 133 0.44 27.79 9.46
N ILE A 134 0.11 27.74 8.17
CA ILE A 134 1.04 28.09 7.08
C ILE A 134 1.48 29.55 7.20
N CYS A 135 0.56 30.46 7.50
CA CYS A 135 0.84 31.89 7.69
C CYS A 135 1.83 32.18 8.82
N LEU A 136 1.93 31.31 9.84
CA LEU A 136 2.90 31.46 10.93
C LEU A 136 4.36 31.20 10.49
N LYS A 137 4.57 30.58 9.33
CA LYS A 137 5.90 30.21 8.81
C LYS A 137 6.12 30.69 7.37
N PRO A 138 6.10 32.01 7.11
CA PRO A 138 6.21 32.56 5.76
C PRO A 138 7.50 32.14 5.03
N GLN A 139 8.60 31.96 5.75
CA GLN A 139 9.88 31.48 5.21
C GLN A 139 9.83 30.06 4.63
N LYS A 140 8.79 29.28 4.94
CA LYS A 140 8.56 27.94 4.40
C LYS A 140 7.49 27.90 3.31
N ASN A 141 6.92 29.05 2.93
CA ASN A 141 5.88 29.15 1.90
C ASN A 141 6.24 28.41 0.60
N PRO A 142 7.46 28.50 0.04
CA PRO A 142 7.81 27.75 -1.17
C PRO A 142 7.64 26.23 -1.05
N TYR A 143 7.79 25.66 0.14
CA TYR A 143 7.55 24.23 0.39
C TYR A 143 6.05 23.92 0.53
N PHE A 144 5.31 24.78 1.22
CA PHE A 144 3.86 24.65 1.34
C PHE A 144 3.16 24.77 -0.02
N SER A 145 3.54 25.73 -0.86
CA SER A 145 2.97 25.88 -2.21
C SER A 145 3.21 24.63 -3.07
N LYS A 146 4.38 24.00 -2.97
CA LYS A 146 4.67 22.74 -3.67
C LYS A 146 3.76 21.60 -3.19
N GLY A 147 3.54 21.49 -1.87
CA GLY A 147 2.61 20.53 -1.29
C GLY A 147 1.16 20.75 -1.73
N LEU A 148 0.68 22.00 -1.70
CA LEU A 148 -0.67 22.35 -2.15
C LEU A 148 -0.86 22.07 -3.65
N LYS A 149 0.15 22.35 -4.48
CA LYS A 149 0.13 22.00 -5.91
C LYS A 149 0.07 20.48 -6.12
N ALA A 150 0.87 19.72 -5.39
CA ALA A 150 0.83 18.26 -5.44
C ALA A 150 -0.54 17.71 -5.02
N MET A 151 -1.12 18.24 -3.95
CA MET A 151 -2.45 17.88 -3.47
C MET A 151 -3.54 18.18 -4.51
N SER A 152 -3.47 19.34 -5.18
CA SER A 152 -4.41 19.67 -6.27
C SER A 152 -4.34 18.67 -7.42
N LEU A 153 -3.15 18.23 -7.80
CA LEU A 153 -2.97 17.20 -8.84
C LEU A 153 -3.48 15.83 -8.39
N ILE A 154 -3.26 15.47 -7.13
CA ILE A 154 -3.81 14.24 -6.54
C ILE A 154 -5.34 14.30 -6.52
N LYS A 155 -5.94 15.42 -6.10
CA LYS A 155 -7.39 15.63 -6.09
C LYS A 155 -8.01 15.50 -7.49
N GLN A 156 -7.31 15.89 -8.54
CA GLN A 156 -7.78 15.70 -9.93
C GLN A 156 -7.72 14.24 -10.40
N ALA A 157 -6.89 13.42 -9.76
CA ALA A 157 -6.70 12.01 -10.12
C ALA A 157 -7.56 11.05 -9.27
N LEU A 158 -8.25 11.56 -8.24
CA LEU A 158 -9.14 10.81 -7.36
C LEU A 158 -10.59 10.84 -7.88
#